data_AF-A0A2V7S0E8-F1
#
_entry.id   AF-A0A2V7S0E8-F1
#
_cell.length_a   1.000
_cell.length_b   1.000
_cell.length_c   1.000
_cell.angle_alpha   90.00
_cell.angle_beta   90.00
_cell.angle_gamma   90.00
#
_symmetry.space_group_name_H-M   'P 1'
#
loop_
_entity.id
_entity.type
_entity.pdbx_description
1 polymer ?
#
loop_
_entity_poly.entity_id
_entity_poly.type
_entity_poly.pdbx_seq_one_letter_code
_entity_poly.pdbx_strand_id
1 'polypeptide(L)'
;MTARTAATFTGLVEPTPTSRSLPSAAASTCADIVKLLVEGANLVASCLMSGGHASRQSRSRQLRFQQLRLQQLRSSQFSPLADSKTSGYAFPPPMTATHALLDPPAAFAPAISHERAFVFVGERLWLDFVNSDAVRVVDALRDFETLMGWLEAATLVDAERGLGMRRRAREQPSGAAAALVDARRVRGALRVLAERGSGTTAAEQVRGDALGEINRVLGRSAGTRRVERRNDGTYARTFVPVGDAFAGLMIPIVESAADALILGELPRVRRCADMRCARVFYDGTKNGRRRWCDMATCGNRAKAARHRQKLRATAD
;
A
#
# COMPACT_ATOMS: atom_id res chain seq x y z
N MET A 1 -8.13 -49.26 26.14
CA MET A 1 -6.77 -48.75 25.89
C MET A 1 -6.11 -49.66 24.86
N THR A 2 -6.17 -49.28 23.59
CA THR A 2 -5.54 -49.99 22.47
C THR A 2 -4.95 -48.93 21.56
N ALA A 3 -3.69 -48.58 21.82
CA ALA A 3 -2.93 -47.63 21.02
C ALA A 3 -2.45 -48.32 19.74
N ARG A 4 -2.90 -47.82 18.59
CA ARG A 4 -2.33 -48.16 17.28
C ARG A 4 -1.13 -47.24 17.00
N THR A 5 -0.11 -47.88 16.48
CA THR A 5 1.20 -47.40 16.02
C THR A 5 1.11 -46.25 15.01
N ALA A 6 1.95 -45.22 15.20
CA ALA A 6 2.24 -44.19 14.21
C ALA A 6 3.57 -44.54 13.50
N ALA A 7 3.59 -44.45 12.17
CA ALA A 7 4.77 -44.70 11.35
C ALA A 7 5.70 -43.47 11.35
N THR A 8 6.97 -43.71 11.67
CA THR A 8 8.07 -42.75 11.59
C THR A 8 8.55 -42.65 10.15
N PHE A 9 8.42 -41.47 9.53
CA PHE A 9 9.00 -41.18 8.22
C PHE A 9 10.30 -40.41 8.41
N THR A 10 11.44 -41.11 8.29
CA THR A 10 12.78 -40.53 8.23
C THR A 10 13.23 -40.49 6.77
N GLY A 11 13.32 -39.29 6.20
CA GLY A 11 13.84 -39.05 4.86
C GLY A 11 14.46 -37.66 4.77
N LEU A 12 15.64 -37.50 5.35
CA LEU A 12 16.52 -36.35 5.09
C LEU A 12 17.39 -36.71 3.88
N VAL A 13 17.25 -35.94 2.79
CA VAL A 13 18.18 -35.96 1.67
C VAL A 13 19.26 -34.91 1.96
N GLU A 14 20.50 -35.35 2.13
CA GLU A 14 21.67 -34.47 2.27
C GLU A 14 22.00 -33.77 0.94
N PRO A 15 22.33 -32.47 0.92
CA PRO A 15 22.87 -31.81 -0.27
C PRO A 15 24.38 -32.04 -0.41
N THR A 16 24.80 -32.54 -1.58
CA THR A 16 26.20 -32.69 -1.99
C THR A 16 26.82 -31.30 -2.31
N PRO A 17 28.07 -30.99 -1.90
CA PRO A 17 28.67 -29.68 -2.14
C PRO A 17 29.36 -29.61 -3.51
N THR A 18 28.87 -28.77 -4.42
CA THR A 18 29.67 -28.32 -5.58
C THR A 18 30.19 -26.92 -5.31
N SER A 19 31.50 -26.83 -5.09
CA SER A 19 32.27 -25.61 -4.90
C SER A 19 32.35 -24.77 -6.19
N ARG A 20 31.85 -23.53 -6.14
CA ARG A 20 32.38 -22.43 -6.94
C ARG A 20 32.82 -21.33 -5.97
N SER A 21 34.14 -21.16 -5.87
CA SER A 21 34.80 -20.12 -5.09
C SER A 21 34.43 -18.73 -5.62
N LEU A 22 33.89 -17.88 -4.75
CA LEU A 22 33.80 -16.43 -4.96
C LEU A 22 35.19 -15.79 -4.84
N PRO A 23 35.53 -14.76 -5.64
CA PRO A 23 36.81 -14.06 -5.55
C PRO A 23 36.95 -13.32 -4.20
N SER A 24 38.15 -13.39 -3.61
CA SER A 24 38.43 -13.04 -2.19
C SER A 24 38.19 -11.57 -1.80
N ALA A 25 37.96 -10.67 -2.76
CA ALA A 25 37.66 -9.26 -2.49
C ALA A 25 36.24 -9.04 -1.94
N ALA A 26 35.25 -9.87 -2.29
CA ALA A 26 33.86 -9.71 -1.83
C ALA A 26 33.61 -10.26 -0.41
N ALA A 27 34.43 -11.22 0.03
CA ALA A 27 34.30 -11.82 1.35
C ALA A 27 34.76 -10.87 2.48
N SER A 28 35.80 -10.06 2.23
CA SER A 28 36.29 -9.05 3.17
C SER A 28 35.24 -7.97 3.43
N THR A 29 34.55 -7.47 2.39
CA THR A 29 33.56 -6.40 2.53
C THR A 29 32.33 -6.85 3.31
N CYS A 30 31.90 -8.11 3.16
CA CYS A 30 30.77 -8.65 3.92
C CYS A 30 31.11 -8.87 5.41
N ALA A 31 32.31 -9.35 5.73
CA ALA A 31 32.74 -9.53 7.11
C ALA A 31 32.82 -8.20 7.87
N ASP A 32 33.33 -7.14 7.21
CA ASP A 32 33.45 -5.80 7.79
C ASP A 32 32.08 -5.14 8.01
N ILE A 33 31.11 -5.35 7.09
CA ILE A 33 29.74 -4.85 7.23
C ILE A 33 29.00 -5.56 8.38
N VAL A 34 29.17 -6.87 8.54
CA VAL A 34 28.55 -7.63 9.64
C VAL A 34 29.15 -7.21 10.98
N LYS A 35 30.47 -6.99 11.06
CA LYS A 35 31.13 -6.51 12.28
C LYS A 35 30.64 -5.11 12.69
N LEU A 36 30.47 -4.20 11.73
CA LEU A 36 29.90 -2.86 11.96
C LEU A 36 28.44 -2.88 12.42
N LEU A 37 27.63 -3.83 11.94
CA LEU A 37 26.24 -3.99 12.36
C LEU A 37 26.12 -4.56 13.78
N VAL A 38 26.99 -5.50 14.15
CA VAL A 38 27.04 -6.07 15.50
C VAL A 38 27.57 -5.04 16.52
N GLU A 39 28.60 -4.27 16.17
CA GLU A 39 29.09 -3.17 17.01
C GLU A 39 28.05 -2.06 17.18
N GLY A 40 27.28 -1.74 16.11
CA GLY A 40 26.16 -0.81 16.17
C GLY A 40 25.00 -1.28 17.05
N ALA A 41 24.69 -2.57 17.04
CA ALA A 41 23.64 -3.17 17.88
C ALA A 41 24.03 -3.18 19.37
N ASN A 42 25.31 -3.45 19.68
CA ASN A 42 25.83 -3.42 21.06
C ASN A 42 25.85 -2.01 21.66
N LEU A 43 26.07 -0.97 20.85
CA LEU A 43 25.94 0.44 21.26
C LEU A 43 24.51 0.83 21.62
N VAL A 44 23.51 0.34 20.87
CA VAL A 44 22.08 0.58 21.17
C VAL A 44 21.66 -0.16 22.43
N ALA A 45 22.15 -1.39 22.64
CA ALA A 45 21.91 -2.15 23.87
C ALA A 45 22.52 -1.47 25.11
N SER A 46 23.74 -0.93 25.00
CA SER A 46 24.37 -0.19 26.10
C SER A 46 23.64 1.12 26.45
N CYS A 47 23.01 1.79 25.48
CA CYS A 47 22.19 2.98 25.73
C CYS A 47 20.83 2.67 26.40
N LEU A 48 20.29 1.46 26.20
CA LEU A 48 19.04 1.03 26.82
C LEU A 48 19.22 0.59 28.29
N MET A 49 20.43 0.16 28.66
CA MET A 49 20.75 -0.31 30.01
C MET A 49 21.23 0.80 30.98
N SER A 50 21.49 2.01 30.48
CA SER A 50 21.84 3.18 31.31
C SER A 50 20.72 4.21 31.20
N GLY A 51 19.77 4.14 32.14
CA GLY A 51 18.54 4.91 32.16
C GLY A 51 18.68 6.37 31.67
N GLY A 52 17.95 6.67 30.60
CA GLY A 52 17.49 8.00 30.18
C GLY A 52 18.39 9.20 30.45
N HIS A 53 19.31 9.50 29.54
CA HIS A 53 19.53 10.85 28.99
C HIS A 53 20.62 10.82 27.89
N ALA A 54 20.20 10.70 26.62
CA ALA A 54 21.11 10.83 25.49
C ALA A 54 21.41 12.32 25.23
N SER A 55 22.62 12.78 25.58
CA SER A 55 23.07 14.16 25.41
C SER A 55 23.18 14.56 23.93
N ARG A 56 23.16 15.88 23.63
CA ARG A 56 23.27 16.49 22.29
C ARG A 56 24.46 15.97 21.44
N GLN A 57 25.49 15.40 22.06
CA GLN A 57 26.66 14.79 21.39
C GLN A 57 26.35 13.46 20.68
N SER A 58 25.33 12.72 21.13
CA SER A 58 24.93 11.43 20.52
C SER A 58 24.23 11.61 19.16
N ARG A 59 23.36 12.63 19.05
CA ARG A 59 22.64 12.97 17.81
C ARG A 59 23.57 13.51 16.71
N SER A 60 24.66 14.20 17.06
CA SER A 60 25.61 14.74 16.07
C SER A 60 26.50 13.67 15.45
N ARG A 61 26.83 12.59 16.18
CA ARG A 61 27.57 11.44 15.64
C ARG A 61 26.71 10.57 14.71
N GLN A 62 25.42 10.43 14.99
CA GLN A 62 24.47 9.66 14.16
C GLN A 62 24.21 10.32 12.80
N LEU A 63 24.16 11.65 12.75
CA LEU A 63 24.02 12.42 11.51
C LEU A 63 25.29 12.38 10.63
N ARG A 64 26.49 12.38 11.22
CA ARG A 64 27.75 12.19 10.46
C ARG A 64 27.87 10.80 9.83
N PHE A 65 27.38 9.76 10.51
CA PHE A 65 27.36 8.40 9.96
C PHE A 65 26.41 8.23 8.77
N GLN A 66 25.26 8.91 8.78
CA GLN A 66 24.34 8.91 7.62
C GLN A 66 24.89 9.69 6.41
N GLN A 67 25.64 10.78 6.63
CA GLN A 67 26.21 11.57 5.53
C GLN A 67 27.35 10.85 4.80
N LEU A 68 28.23 10.14 5.52
CA LEU A 68 29.32 9.34 4.90
C LEU A 68 28.78 8.20 4.01
N ARG A 69 27.65 7.58 4.38
CA ARG A 69 27.01 6.50 3.62
C ARG A 69 26.40 6.96 2.29
N LEU A 70 25.91 8.20 2.23
CA LEU A 70 25.36 8.81 1.01
C LEU A 70 26.46 9.28 0.05
N GLN A 71 27.66 9.58 0.56
CA GLN A 71 28.79 10.03 -0.26
C GLN A 71 29.48 8.87 -1.00
N GLN A 72 29.61 7.69 -0.38
CA GLN A 72 30.16 6.48 -1.04
C GLN A 72 29.25 5.90 -2.13
N LEU A 73 27.92 6.05 -2.00
CA LEU A 73 26.96 5.60 -3.01
C LEU A 73 26.95 6.49 -4.26
N ARG A 74 27.46 7.73 -4.19
CA ARG A 74 27.52 8.68 -5.31
C ARG A 74 28.80 8.59 -6.14
N SER A 75 29.86 7.96 -5.64
CA SER A 75 31.17 7.87 -6.33
C SER A 75 31.38 6.58 -7.13
N SER A 76 30.40 5.66 -7.14
CA SER A 76 30.49 4.42 -7.92
C SER A 76 29.96 4.66 -9.35
N GLN A 77 30.76 5.29 -10.20
CA GLN A 77 30.52 5.33 -11.65
C GLN A 77 30.82 3.94 -12.24
N PHE A 78 29.81 3.29 -12.82
CA PHE A 78 30.01 2.12 -13.67
C PHE A 78 30.01 2.58 -15.13
N SER A 79 31.18 2.49 -15.79
CA SER A 79 31.32 2.59 -17.24
C SER A 79 30.91 1.28 -17.93
N PRO A 80 30.27 1.32 -19.12
CA PRO A 80 29.99 0.14 -19.90
C PRO A 80 31.25 -0.31 -20.66
N LEU A 81 31.60 -1.60 -20.56
CA LEU A 81 32.62 -2.23 -21.41
C LEU A 81 32.01 -2.66 -22.73
N ALA A 82 32.63 -2.22 -23.82
CA ALA A 82 32.40 -2.64 -25.19
C ALA A 82 33.17 -3.93 -25.53
N ASP A 83 32.68 -4.58 -26.59
CA ASP A 83 33.31 -5.57 -27.48
C ASP A 83 33.75 -6.95 -26.96
N SER A 84 33.07 -7.99 -27.47
CA SER A 84 33.77 -9.10 -28.14
C SER A 84 32.85 -9.80 -29.15
N LYS A 85 33.43 -10.12 -30.31
CA LYS A 85 32.81 -10.70 -31.49
C LYS A 85 32.69 -12.24 -31.41
N THR A 86 31.81 -12.75 -32.28
CA THR A 86 31.82 -14.04 -32.99
C THR A 86 31.41 -15.34 -32.28
N SER A 87 30.23 -15.84 -32.64
CA SER A 87 29.93 -17.14 -33.32
C SER A 87 28.42 -17.37 -33.17
N GLY A 88 27.57 -17.66 -34.15
CA GLY A 88 27.74 -18.21 -35.49
C GLY A 88 26.58 -19.20 -35.70
N TYR A 89 25.40 -18.75 -36.11
CA TYR A 89 24.34 -19.60 -36.64
C TYR A 89 23.57 -18.89 -37.76
N ALA A 90 23.37 -19.63 -38.85
CA ALA A 90 22.97 -19.18 -40.17
C ALA A 90 21.45 -18.89 -40.29
N PHE A 91 21.12 -17.83 -41.02
CA PHE A 91 19.77 -17.57 -41.53
C PHE A 91 19.61 -18.20 -42.93
N PRO A 92 18.45 -18.78 -43.28
CA PRO A 92 18.06 -18.99 -44.67
C PRO A 92 17.44 -17.70 -45.28
N PRO A 93 17.41 -17.58 -46.62
CA PRO A 93 17.22 -16.30 -47.34
C PRO A 93 15.76 -15.83 -47.40
N PRO A 94 15.51 -14.54 -47.77
CA PRO A 94 14.16 -13.98 -47.79
C PRO A 94 13.42 -14.40 -49.08
N MET A 95 12.20 -14.92 -48.93
CA MET A 95 11.24 -14.97 -50.03
C MET A 95 10.31 -13.75 -49.98
N THR A 96 10.14 -13.18 -51.16
CA THR A 96 9.38 -11.97 -51.47
C THR A 96 7.87 -12.18 -51.38
N ALA A 97 7.22 -11.17 -50.78
CA ALA A 97 5.89 -10.63 -51.04
C ALA A 97 4.65 -11.54 -50.97
N THR A 98 3.73 -11.22 -50.06
CA THR A 98 2.35 -10.87 -50.44
C THR A 98 1.79 -9.89 -49.40
N HIS A 99 1.43 -8.68 -49.84
CA HIS A 99 0.67 -7.72 -49.05
C HIS A 99 -0.75 -8.27 -48.81
N ALA A 100 -0.99 -8.83 -47.63
CA ALA A 100 -2.34 -8.99 -47.10
C ALA A 100 -2.59 -7.84 -46.12
N LEU A 101 -3.52 -6.96 -46.48
CA LEU A 101 -4.09 -5.91 -45.66
C LEU A 101 -4.58 -6.53 -44.34
N LEU A 102 -3.81 -6.35 -43.28
CA LEU A 102 -4.27 -6.52 -41.91
C LEU A 102 -4.55 -5.13 -41.39
N ASP A 103 -5.83 -4.84 -41.20
CA ASP A 103 -6.30 -3.66 -40.48
C ASP A 103 -5.50 -3.50 -39.18
N PRO A 104 -5.08 -2.28 -38.82
CA PRO A 104 -4.42 -2.06 -37.54
C PRO A 104 -5.36 -2.54 -36.43
N PRO A 105 -4.86 -3.21 -35.36
CA PRO A 105 -5.71 -3.56 -34.25
C PRO A 105 -6.35 -2.27 -33.77
N ALA A 106 -7.68 -2.22 -33.93
CA ALA A 106 -8.49 -1.07 -33.57
C ALA A 106 -7.98 -0.59 -32.21
N ALA A 107 -7.47 0.63 -32.20
CA ALA A 107 -7.20 1.35 -30.97
C ALA A 107 -8.41 1.09 -30.09
N PHE A 108 -8.20 0.44 -28.95
CA PHE A 108 -9.20 0.27 -27.92
C PHE A 108 -9.49 1.70 -27.42
N ALA A 109 -10.29 2.43 -28.20
CA ALA A 109 -11.01 3.57 -27.74
C ALA A 109 -11.80 3.04 -26.55
N PRO A 110 -11.61 3.61 -25.35
CA PRO A 110 -12.29 3.09 -24.19
C PRO A 110 -13.77 3.24 -24.50
N ALA A 111 -14.48 2.11 -24.56
CA ALA A 111 -15.90 2.14 -24.33
C ALA A 111 -16.06 2.82 -22.96
N ILE A 112 -16.48 4.08 -22.97
CA ILE A 112 -16.84 4.78 -21.75
C ILE A 112 -18.14 4.12 -21.30
N SER A 113 -18.03 2.96 -20.67
CA SER A 113 -19.07 2.48 -19.78
C SER A 113 -19.03 3.44 -18.59
N HIS A 114 -20.11 4.16 -18.35
CA HIS A 114 -20.34 4.91 -17.11
C HIS A 114 -20.59 3.91 -15.94
N GLU A 115 -19.71 2.93 -15.81
CA GLU A 115 -19.77 1.86 -14.83
C GLU A 115 -19.11 2.36 -13.53
N ARG A 116 -19.84 3.24 -12.83
CA ARG A 116 -19.75 3.47 -11.38
C ARG A 116 -18.33 3.44 -10.76
N ALA A 117 -17.37 4.14 -11.36
CA ALA A 117 -15.99 4.17 -10.89
C ALA A 117 -15.89 4.68 -9.43
N PHE A 118 -15.11 3.98 -8.61
CA PHE A 118 -14.71 4.46 -7.30
C PHE A 118 -13.85 5.73 -7.48
N VAL A 119 -13.99 6.67 -6.54
CA VAL A 119 -13.31 7.97 -6.61
C VAL A 119 -12.26 8.02 -5.52
N PHE A 120 -11.00 8.11 -5.93
CA PHE A 120 -9.83 8.16 -5.04
C PHE A 120 -9.33 9.60 -4.91
N VAL A 121 -9.80 10.31 -3.87
CA VAL A 121 -9.53 11.74 -3.62
C VAL A 121 -9.08 12.01 -2.18
N GLY A 122 -8.90 10.95 -1.39
CA GLY A 122 -8.52 10.98 0.01
C GLY A 122 -7.04 11.25 0.23
N GLU A 123 -6.18 11.07 -0.79
CA GLU A 123 -4.69 11.18 -0.75
C GLU A 123 -4.00 10.17 0.19
N ARG A 124 -4.78 9.35 0.87
CA ARG A 124 -4.35 8.24 1.73
C ARG A 124 -5.32 7.10 1.50
N LEU A 125 -4.80 5.89 1.40
CA LEU A 125 -5.59 4.69 1.11
C LEU A 125 -6.76 4.52 2.09
N TRP A 126 -6.51 4.72 3.38
CA TRP A 126 -7.56 4.59 4.40
C TRP A 126 -8.68 5.64 4.26
N LEU A 127 -8.35 6.87 3.81
CA LEU A 127 -9.34 7.91 3.55
C LEU A 127 -10.14 7.63 2.28
N ASP A 128 -9.51 7.06 1.26
CA ASP A 128 -10.22 6.60 0.06
C ASP A 128 -11.19 5.47 0.37
N PHE A 129 -10.78 4.53 1.24
CA PHE A 129 -11.66 3.46 1.69
C PHE A 129 -12.85 4.00 2.47
N VAL A 130 -12.60 4.91 3.40
CA VAL A 130 -13.62 5.63 4.16
C VAL A 130 -14.60 6.31 3.20
N ASN A 131 -14.11 7.00 2.16
CA ASN A 131 -14.94 7.67 1.15
C ASN A 131 -15.81 6.75 0.26
N SER A 132 -15.69 5.42 0.36
CA SER A 132 -16.52 4.50 -0.41
C SER A 132 -18.03 4.60 -0.07
N ASP A 133 -18.41 5.05 1.12
CA ASP A 133 -19.82 5.31 1.46
C ASP A 133 -20.30 6.74 1.09
N ALA A 134 -19.37 7.70 0.95
CA ALA A 134 -19.67 9.12 0.79
C ALA A 134 -20.08 9.52 -0.64
N VAL A 135 -20.10 8.57 -1.58
CA VAL A 135 -20.41 8.83 -2.98
C VAL A 135 -21.93 8.86 -3.24
N ARG A 136 -22.77 8.31 -2.35
CA ARG A 136 -24.17 7.96 -2.68
C ARG A 136 -25.11 7.96 -1.46
N VAL A 137 -26.41 8.01 -1.73
CA VAL A 137 -27.49 7.72 -0.76
C VAL A 137 -27.43 6.25 -0.29
N VAL A 138 -26.82 5.38 -1.09
CA VAL A 138 -26.66 3.93 -0.83
C VAL A 138 -25.18 3.59 -0.78
N ASP A 139 -24.73 2.87 0.26
CA ASP A 139 -23.36 2.38 0.41
C ASP A 139 -22.83 1.76 -0.90
N ALA A 140 -21.62 2.13 -1.34
CA ALA A 140 -21.03 1.57 -2.56
C ALA A 140 -20.55 0.12 -2.39
N LEU A 141 -20.15 -0.28 -1.18
CA LEU A 141 -19.72 -1.64 -0.86
C LEU A 141 -20.95 -2.46 -0.45
N ARG A 142 -21.82 -2.81 -1.41
CA ARG A 142 -23.14 -3.44 -1.16
C ARG A 142 -23.02 -4.92 -0.84
N ASP A 143 -22.07 -5.57 -1.49
CA ASP A 143 -21.85 -7.00 -1.53
C ASP A 143 -20.33 -7.28 -1.62
N PHE A 144 -19.95 -8.56 -1.56
CA PHE A 144 -18.54 -8.95 -1.66
C PHE A 144 -17.93 -8.58 -3.01
N GLU A 145 -18.71 -8.61 -4.10
CA GLU A 145 -18.25 -8.26 -5.44
C GLU A 145 -17.83 -6.78 -5.54
N THR A 146 -18.62 -5.87 -4.96
CA THR A 146 -18.28 -4.45 -4.91
C THR A 146 -17.11 -4.16 -3.96
N LEU A 147 -16.92 -4.94 -2.89
CA LEU A 147 -15.70 -4.89 -2.08
C LEU A 147 -14.47 -5.29 -2.91
N MET A 148 -14.53 -6.39 -3.64
CA MET A 148 -13.44 -6.83 -4.51
C MET A 148 -13.15 -5.82 -5.61
N GLY A 149 -14.19 -5.27 -6.26
CA GLY A 149 -14.02 -4.21 -7.24
C GLY A 149 -13.36 -2.96 -6.65
N TRP A 150 -13.64 -2.61 -5.39
CA TRP A 150 -12.95 -1.51 -4.72
C TRP A 150 -11.47 -1.83 -4.48
N LEU A 151 -11.16 -3.03 -3.98
CA LEU A 151 -9.78 -3.46 -3.71
C LEU A 151 -8.93 -3.52 -4.99
N GLU A 152 -9.52 -3.96 -6.10
CA GLU A 152 -8.88 -3.97 -7.43
C GLU A 152 -8.66 -2.55 -7.96
N ALA A 153 -9.67 -1.69 -7.88
CA ALA A 153 -9.56 -0.29 -8.28
C ALA A 153 -8.53 0.48 -7.44
N ALA A 154 -8.39 0.12 -6.17
CA ALA A 154 -7.35 0.65 -5.26
C ALA A 154 -5.98 -0.01 -5.49
N THR A 155 -5.87 -0.94 -6.45
CA THR A 155 -4.66 -1.71 -6.78
C THR A 155 -4.11 -2.57 -5.64
N LEU A 156 -4.92 -2.90 -4.63
CA LEU A 156 -4.53 -3.74 -3.49
C LEU A 156 -4.58 -5.23 -3.82
N VAL A 157 -5.40 -5.58 -4.81
CA VAL A 157 -5.58 -6.94 -5.32
C VAL A 157 -5.46 -6.89 -6.83
N ASP A 158 -4.60 -7.73 -7.41
CA ASP A 158 -4.51 -7.91 -8.86
C ASP A 158 -5.64 -8.80 -9.39
N ALA A 159 -5.76 -8.89 -10.72
CA ALA A 159 -6.83 -9.64 -11.37
C ALA A 159 -6.80 -11.15 -11.02
N GLU A 160 -5.61 -11.75 -10.92
CA GLU A 160 -5.46 -13.18 -10.63
C GLU A 160 -5.94 -13.51 -9.20
N ARG A 161 -5.44 -12.77 -8.22
CA ARG A 161 -5.87 -12.88 -6.83
C ARG A 161 -7.35 -12.53 -6.68
N GLY A 162 -7.83 -11.52 -7.42
CA GLY A 162 -9.23 -11.12 -7.44
C GLY A 162 -10.16 -12.24 -7.90
N LEU A 163 -9.82 -12.93 -8.99
CA LEU A 163 -10.54 -14.11 -9.47
C LEU A 163 -10.51 -15.26 -8.44
N GLY A 164 -9.36 -15.49 -7.81
CA GLY A 164 -9.21 -16.48 -6.74
C GLY A 164 -10.14 -16.21 -5.55
N MET A 165 -10.21 -14.96 -5.10
CA MET A 165 -11.08 -14.56 -3.99
C MET A 165 -12.56 -14.68 -4.33
N ARG A 166 -12.97 -14.32 -5.56
CA ARG A 166 -14.36 -14.49 -6.01
C ARG A 166 -14.77 -15.96 -6.12
N ARG A 167 -13.89 -16.81 -6.64
CA ARG A 167 -14.13 -18.26 -6.66
C ARG A 167 -14.34 -18.79 -5.24
N ARG A 168 -13.47 -18.39 -4.31
CA ARG A 168 -13.58 -18.80 -2.90
C ARG A 168 -14.82 -18.25 -2.22
N ALA A 169 -15.26 -17.04 -2.57
CA ALA A 169 -16.53 -16.48 -2.07
C ALA A 169 -17.75 -17.31 -2.50
N ARG A 170 -17.72 -17.92 -3.68
CA ARG A 170 -18.77 -18.87 -4.12
C ARG A 170 -18.73 -20.18 -3.33
N GLU A 171 -17.54 -20.67 -3.01
CA GLU A 171 -17.35 -21.87 -2.19
C GLU A 171 -17.69 -21.62 -0.71
N GLN A 172 -17.47 -20.39 -0.21
CA GLN A 172 -17.65 -20.01 1.19
C GLN A 172 -18.45 -18.69 1.33
N PRO A 173 -19.77 -18.70 1.05
CA PRO A 173 -20.57 -17.47 1.05
C PRO A 173 -20.66 -16.79 2.42
N SER A 174 -20.71 -17.56 3.50
CA SER A 174 -20.74 -17.03 4.87
C SER A 174 -19.45 -16.30 5.24
N GLY A 175 -18.29 -16.83 4.82
CA GLY A 175 -16.98 -16.19 5.02
C GLY A 175 -16.88 -14.87 4.24
N ALA A 176 -17.33 -14.85 2.99
CA ALA A 176 -17.37 -13.64 2.17
C ALA A 176 -18.32 -12.57 2.75
N ALA A 177 -19.49 -12.98 3.25
CA ALA A 177 -20.43 -12.08 3.92
C ALA A 177 -19.83 -11.51 5.22
N ALA A 178 -19.17 -12.34 6.03
CA ALA A 178 -18.49 -11.90 7.24
C ALA A 178 -17.36 -10.91 6.94
N ALA A 179 -16.59 -11.14 5.86
CA ALA A 179 -15.54 -10.24 5.41
C ALA A 179 -16.09 -8.86 5.01
N LEU A 180 -17.24 -8.81 4.33
CA LEU A 180 -17.91 -7.55 4.00
C LEU A 180 -18.40 -6.81 5.25
N VAL A 181 -18.98 -7.53 6.22
CA VAL A 181 -19.39 -6.94 7.50
C VAL A 181 -18.19 -6.37 8.24
N ASP A 182 -17.07 -7.09 8.26
CA ASP A 182 -15.83 -6.64 8.87
C ASP A 182 -15.28 -5.39 8.17
N ALA A 183 -15.26 -5.38 6.84
CA ALA A 183 -14.83 -4.23 6.04
C ALA A 183 -15.66 -2.97 6.36
N ARG A 184 -17.00 -3.10 6.43
CA ARG A 184 -17.90 -1.99 6.80
C ARG A 184 -17.69 -1.53 8.25
N ARG A 185 -17.45 -2.45 9.19
CA ARG A 185 -17.12 -2.12 10.59
C ARG A 185 -15.83 -1.30 10.67
N VAL A 186 -14.77 -1.76 10.02
CA VAL A 186 -13.49 -1.04 9.93
C VAL A 186 -13.69 0.33 9.31
N ARG A 187 -14.47 0.42 8.22
CA ARG A 187 -14.78 1.70 7.57
C ARG A 187 -15.48 2.66 8.52
N GLY A 188 -16.46 2.19 9.29
CA GLY A 188 -17.18 3.01 10.28
C GLY A 188 -16.25 3.58 11.35
N ALA A 189 -15.36 2.76 11.92
CA ALA A 189 -14.38 3.23 12.90
C ALA A 189 -13.42 4.26 12.30
N LEU A 190 -12.90 4.00 11.11
CA LEU A 190 -12.00 4.92 10.40
C LEU A 190 -12.71 6.21 9.95
N ARG A 191 -14.01 6.16 9.64
CA ARG A 191 -14.84 7.34 9.35
C ARG A 191 -14.89 8.27 10.56
N VAL A 192 -15.18 7.72 11.75
CA VAL A 192 -15.22 8.50 12.99
C VAL A 192 -13.84 9.08 13.30
N LEU A 193 -12.77 8.29 13.10
CA LEU A 193 -11.39 8.76 13.24
C LEU A 193 -11.08 9.95 12.31
N ALA A 194 -11.46 9.86 11.04
CA ALA A 194 -11.21 10.91 10.06
C ALA A 194 -11.94 12.23 10.38
N GLU A 195 -13.16 12.13 10.93
CA GLU A 195 -13.99 13.31 11.21
C GLU A 195 -13.71 13.94 12.58
N ARG A 196 -13.33 13.13 13.58
CA ARG A 196 -13.28 13.54 14.99
C ARG A 196 -11.98 13.23 15.70
N GLY A 197 -10.99 12.65 15.02
CA GLY A 197 -9.72 12.21 15.61
C GLY A 197 -8.72 13.32 15.94
N SER A 198 -9.04 14.60 15.69
CA SER A 198 -8.11 15.72 15.90
C SER A 198 -8.51 16.64 17.07
N GLY A 199 -7.52 16.98 17.91
CA GLY A 199 -7.47 18.23 18.71
C GLY A 199 -8.20 18.31 20.05
N THR A 200 -9.09 17.38 20.42
CA THR A 200 -9.89 17.46 21.66
C THR A 200 -9.76 16.23 22.56
N THR A 201 -10.21 16.29 23.82
CA THR A 201 -10.27 15.12 24.73
C THR A 201 -11.19 14.03 24.18
N ALA A 202 -12.33 14.41 23.57
CA ALA A 202 -13.19 13.47 22.86
C ALA A 202 -12.46 12.79 21.69
N ALA A 203 -11.50 13.48 21.06
CA ALA A 203 -10.66 12.91 20.01
C ALA A 203 -9.67 11.86 20.53
N GLU A 204 -9.29 11.87 21.81
CA GLU A 204 -8.45 10.82 22.41
C GLU A 204 -9.22 9.50 22.49
N GLN A 205 -10.45 9.52 22.99
CA GLN A 205 -11.31 8.33 23.01
C GLN A 205 -11.54 7.79 21.60
N VAL A 206 -11.85 8.65 20.63
CA VAL A 206 -12.00 8.27 19.22
C VAL A 206 -10.72 7.61 18.66
N ARG A 207 -9.54 8.15 19.01
CA ARG A 207 -8.26 7.54 18.62
C ARG A 207 -8.06 6.18 19.29
N GLY A 208 -8.41 6.04 20.56
CA GLY A 208 -8.37 4.78 21.30
C GLY A 208 -9.28 3.71 20.68
N ASP A 209 -10.53 4.06 20.37
CA ASP A 209 -11.49 3.15 19.74
C ASP A 209 -11.01 2.70 18.34
N ALA A 210 -10.53 3.65 17.53
CA ALA A 210 -10.00 3.34 16.21
C ALA A 210 -8.71 2.49 16.30
N LEU A 211 -7.84 2.76 17.26
CA LEU A 211 -6.66 1.95 17.54
C LEU A 211 -7.05 0.53 17.95
N GLY A 212 -8.10 0.37 18.76
CA GLY A 212 -8.67 -0.92 19.11
C GLY A 212 -9.12 -1.71 17.87
N GLU A 213 -9.81 -1.07 16.93
CA GLU A 213 -10.23 -1.69 15.68
C GLU A 213 -9.07 -2.03 14.74
N ILE A 214 -8.06 -1.16 14.64
CA ILE A 214 -6.83 -1.41 13.88
C ILE A 214 -6.10 -2.64 14.47
N ASN A 215 -5.87 -2.65 15.78
CA ASN A 215 -5.20 -3.76 16.46
C ASN A 215 -6.01 -5.05 16.39
N ARG A 216 -7.34 -4.97 16.39
CA ARG A 216 -8.22 -6.13 16.20
C ARG A 216 -8.01 -6.79 14.84
N VAL A 217 -7.90 -6.01 13.76
CA VAL A 217 -7.62 -6.53 12.42
C VAL A 217 -6.19 -7.06 12.33
N LEU A 218 -5.20 -6.28 12.77
CA LEU A 218 -3.79 -6.68 12.72
C LEU A 218 -3.48 -7.92 13.57
N GLY A 219 -4.09 -8.03 14.76
CA GLY A 219 -3.85 -9.11 15.71
C GLY A 219 -4.49 -10.46 15.33
N ARG A 220 -5.57 -10.46 14.55
CA ARG A 220 -6.15 -11.70 13.99
C ARG A 220 -5.48 -12.17 12.70
N SER A 221 -4.61 -11.35 12.14
CA SER A 221 -4.00 -11.60 10.85
C SER A 221 -2.72 -12.42 11.00
N ALA A 222 -2.84 -13.74 10.91
CA ALA A 222 -1.70 -14.63 10.73
C ALA A 222 -1.31 -14.66 9.24
N GLY A 223 -0.02 -14.47 8.93
CA GLY A 223 0.43 -14.45 7.55
C GLY A 223 1.80 -13.83 7.36
N THR A 224 2.25 -13.83 6.11
CA THR A 224 3.55 -13.26 5.72
C THR A 224 3.37 -11.90 5.08
N ARG A 225 4.08 -10.89 5.60
CA ARG A 225 4.20 -9.58 4.98
C ARG A 225 5.31 -9.61 3.95
N ARG A 226 5.02 -9.14 2.73
CA ARG A 226 5.97 -9.08 1.62
C ARG A 226 5.98 -7.69 1.01
N VAL A 227 7.09 -7.37 0.36
CA VAL A 227 7.18 -6.24 -0.56
C VAL A 227 7.44 -6.84 -1.93
N GLU A 228 6.51 -6.62 -2.85
CA GLU A 228 6.54 -7.19 -4.19
C GLU A 228 6.68 -6.08 -5.22
N ARG A 229 7.49 -6.34 -6.25
CA ARG A 229 7.66 -5.44 -7.38
C ARG A 229 6.54 -5.68 -8.37
N ARG A 230 5.82 -4.62 -8.74
CA ARG A 230 4.78 -4.64 -9.77
C ARG A 230 5.39 -4.59 -11.17
N ASN A 231 4.59 -4.95 -12.17
CA ASN A 231 4.99 -4.94 -13.59
C ASN A 231 5.36 -3.54 -14.11
N ASP A 232 4.76 -2.49 -13.53
CA ASP A 232 5.07 -1.09 -13.82
C ASP A 232 6.37 -0.58 -13.15
N GLY A 233 7.07 -1.46 -12.42
CA GLY A 233 8.31 -1.15 -11.71
C GLY A 233 8.11 -0.54 -10.31
N THR A 234 6.88 -0.29 -9.88
CA THR A 234 6.56 0.17 -8.52
C THR A 234 6.59 -0.98 -7.51
N TYR A 235 6.46 -0.67 -6.22
CA TYR A 235 6.44 -1.66 -5.14
C TYR A 235 5.12 -1.61 -4.39
N ALA A 236 4.63 -2.78 -3.98
CA ALA A 236 3.43 -2.92 -3.16
C ALA A 236 3.75 -3.71 -1.88
N ARG A 237 3.16 -3.31 -0.77
CA ARG A 237 3.03 -4.19 0.40
C ARG A 237 1.94 -5.21 0.09
N THR A 238 2.27 -6.48 0.23
CA THR A 238 1.30 -7.56 0.10
C THR A 238 1.29 -8.40 1.37
N PHE A 239 0.10 -8.92 1.68
CA PHE A 239 -0.09 -9.84 2.79
C PHE A 239 -0.62 -11.16 2.26
N VAL A 240 0.09 -12.23 2.59
CA VAL A 240 -0.30 -13.61 2.29
C VAL A 240 -0.90 -14.20 3.57
N PRO A 241 -2.23 -14.32 3.66
CA PRO A 241 -2.89 -14.83 4.86
C PRO A 241 -2.61 -16.33 5.06
N VAL A 242 -2.53 -16.73 6.33
CA VAL A 242 -2.54 -18.13 6.77
C VAL A 242 -3.89 -18.39 7.44
N GLY A 243 -4.59 -19.44 7.03
CA GLY A 243 -5.91 -19.79 7.56
C GLY A 243 -7.04 -19.11 6.77
N ASP A 244 -7.74 -18.17 7.41
CA ASP A 244 -8.84 -17.45 6.76
C ASP A 244 -8.34 -16.59 5.60
N ALA A 245 -8.71 -16.99 4.39
CA ALA A 245 -8.32 -16.31 3.15
C ALA A 245 -8.85 -14.87 3.07
N PHE A 246 -9.95 -14.54 3.77
CA PHE A 246 -10.54 -13.22 3.75
C PHE A 246 -9.95 -12.26 4.79
N ALA A 247 -9.37 -12.77 5.88
CA ALA A 247 -8.83 -11.97 6.98
C ALA A 247 -7.75 -10.95 6.53
N GLY A 248 -7.03 -11.27 5.45
CA GLY A 248 -5.98 -10.42 4.89
C GLY A 248 -6.44 -9.20 4.10
N LEU A 249 -7.72 -9.13 3.69
CA LEU A 249 -8.20 -8.13 2.73
C LEU A 249 -8.14 -6.70 3.29
N MET A 250 -8.35 -6.54 4.60
CA MET A 250 -8.40 -5.21 5.24
C MET A 250 -7.04 -4.71 5.72
N ILE A 251 -6.01 -5.57 5.75
CA ILE A 251 -4.69 -5.23 6.32
C ILE A 251 -4.06 -4.00 5.69
N PRO A 252 -3.96 -3.86 4.34
CA PRO A 252 -3.30 -2.70 3.76
C PRO A 252 -3.98 -1.37 4.13
N ILE A 253 -5.31 -1.41 4.29
CA ILE A 253 -6.13 -0.24 4.64
C ILE A 253 -5.90 0.16 6.10
N VAL A 254 -5.93 -0.81 7.02
CA VAL A 254 -5.68 -0.53 8.45
C VAL A 254 -4.22 -0.17 8.72
N GLU A 255 -3.26 -0.74 7.98
CA GLU A 255 -1.86 -0.33 8.03
C GLU A 255 -1.70 1.12 7.54
N SER A 256 -2.40 1.52 6.48
CA SER A 256 -2.40 2.92 6.04
C SER A 256 -2.99 3.88 7.09
N ALA A 257 -4.00 3.47 7.84
CA ALA A 257 -4.54 4.27 8.94
C ALA A 257 -3.58 4.32 10.14
N ALA A 258 -2.93 3.20 10.47
CA ALA A 258 -1.91 3.12 11.50
C ALA A 258 -0.71 4.04 11.18
N ASP A 259 -0.24 4.03 9.93
CA ASP A 259 0.83 4.92 9.45
C ASP A 259 0.43 6.40 9.66
N ALA A 260 -0.82 6.78 9.39
CA ALA A 260 -1.31 8.14 9.61
C ALA A 260 -1.34 8.53 11.10
N LEU A 261 -1.64 7.59 12.01
CA LEU A 261 -1.57 7.79 13.45
C LEU A 261 -0.12 7.98 13.91
N ILE A 262 0.78 7.09 13.48
CA ILE A 262 2.20 7.10 13.84
C ILE A 262 2.87 8.40 13.37
N LEU A 263 2.55 8.85 12.15
CA LEU A 263 3.09 10.06 11.55
C LEU A 263 2.41 11.36 12.06
N GLY A 264 1.38 11.26 12.91
CA GLY A 264 0.67 12.42 13.43
C GLY A 264 -0.09 13.22 12.36
N GLU A 265 -0.64 12.54 11.36
CA GLU A 265 -1.26 13.17 10.18
C GLU A 265 -2.70 13.65 10.40
N LEU A 266 -3.35 13.23 11.47
CA LEU A 266 -4.76 13.54 11.74
C LEU A 266 -5.11 15.04 11.67
N PRO A 267 -4.30 15.99 12.20
CA PRO A 267 -4.61 17.42 12.11
C PRO A 267 -4.70 17.96 10.68
N ARG A 268 -4.19 17.23 9.69
CA ARG A 268 -4.28 17.54 8.25
C ARG A 268 -5.44 16.83 7.55
N VAL A 269 -6.17 15.95 8.24
CA VAL A 269 -7.40 15.36 7.71
C VAL A 269 -8.50 16.43 7.75
N ARG A 270 -9.19 16.61 6.63
CA ARG A 270 -10.21 17.64 6.42
C ARG A 270 -11.47 17.01 5.83
N ARG A 271 -12.62 17.55 6.20
CA ARG A 271 -13.88 17.33 5.48
C ARG A 271 -13.97 18.29 4.31
N CYS A 272 -14.57 17.84 3.20
CA CYS A 272 -14.89 18.71 2.08
C CYS A 272 -15.80 19.87 2.54
N ALA A 273 -15.47 21.10 2.15
CA ALA A 273 -16.25 22.28 2.53
C ALA A 273 -17.61 22.37 1.79
N ASP A 274 -17.91 21.45 0.86
CA ASP A 274 -19.18 21.44 0.14
C ASP A 274 -20.17 20.68 1.00
N MET A 275 -21.23 21.35 1.47
CA MET A 275 -22.22 20.76 2.37
C MET A 275 -22.92 19.54 1.77
N ARG A 276 -22.89 19.40 0.44
CA ARG A 276 -23.43 18.25 -0.29
C ARG A 276 -22.43 17.10 -0.43
N CYS A 277 -21.20 17.26 0.04
CA CYS A 277 -20.12 16.30 -0.08
C CYS A 277 -19.62 15.87 1.31
N ALA A 278 -19.85 14.60 1.64
CA ALA A 278 -19.41 14.01 2.92
C ALA A 278 -17.96 13.48 2.90
N ARG A 279 -17.22 13.69 1.80
CA ARG A 279 -15.87 13.14 1.65
C ARG A 279 -14.87 13.80 2.59
N VAL A 280 -13.91 12.99 3.04
CA VAL A 280 -12.75 13.40 3.83
C VAL A 280 -11.47 13.21 3.01
N PHE A 281 -10.45 14.03 3.26
CA PHE A 281 -9.18 13.95 2.53
C PHE A 281 -8.03 14.45 3.40
N TYR A 282 -6.81 14.04 3.05
CA TYR A 282 -5.60 14.57 3.68
C TYR A 282 -5.13 15.83 2.94
N ASP A 283 -4.87 16.90 3.69
CA ASP A 283 -4.34 18.15 3.15
C ASP A 283 -2.80 18.14 3.08
N GLY A 284 -2.30 17.62 1.97
CA GLY A 284 -0.88 17.64 1.61
C GLY A 284 -0.38 18.98 1.06
N THR A 285 -1.22 20.03 0.99
CA THR A 285 -0.74 21.34 0.50
C THR A 285 0.23 21.96 1.48
N LYS A 286 1.23 22.69 0.96
CA LYS A 286 2.27 23.36 1.76
C LYS A 286 1.69 24.15 2.94
N ASN A 287 0.60 24.88 2.68
CA ASN A 287 -0.02 25.77 3.67
C ASN A 287 -1.17 25.11 4.46
N GLY A 288 -1.57 23.88 4.14
CA GLY A 288 -2.69 23.21 4.80
C GLY A 288 -4.02 23.96 4.64
N ARG A 289 -4.28 24.51 3.44
CA ARG A 289 -5.46 25.33 3.13
C ARG A 289 -6.37 24.73 2.06
N ARG A 290 -6.22 23.46 1.70
CA ARG A 290 -7.12 22.79 0.76
C ARG A 290 -8.50 22.69 1.40
N ARG A 291 -9.52 23.20 0.71
CA ARG A 291 -10.91 23.23 1.19
C ARG A 291 -11.81 22.16 0.57
N TRP A 292 -11.44 21.64 -0.58
CA TRP A 292 -12.29 20.74 -1.37
C TRP A 292 -11.57 19.42 -1.59
N CYS A 293 -12.32 18.31 -1.53
CA CYS A 293 -11.78 16.99 -1.83
C CYS A 293 -11.28 16.90 -3.28
N ASP A 294 -11.85 17.67 -4.20
CA ASP A 294 -11.37 17.78 -5.56
C ASP A 294 -11.77 19.15 -6.15
N MET A 295 -10.84 19.77 -6.88
CA MET A 295 -11.06 21.08 -7.48
C MET A 295 -11.98 20.99 -8.70
N ALA A 296 -11.83 19.94 -9.52
CA ALA A 296 -12.59 19.79 -10.76
C ALA A 296 -14.09 19.62 -10.50
N THR A 297 -14.45 18.97 -9.39
CA THR A 297 -15.84 18.71 -8.98
C THR A 297 -16.34 19.71 -7.93
N CYS A 298 -16.00 19.52 -6.66
CA CYS A 298 -16.51 20.35 -5.55
C CYS A 298 -16.03 21.80 -5.63
N GLY A 299 -14.77 22.02 -6.01
CA GLY A 299 -14.22 23.37 -6.19
C GLY A 299 -14.95 24.18 -7.26
N ASN A 300 -15.16 23.60 -8.43
CA ASN A 300 -15.89 24.24 -9.53
C ASN A 300 -17.38 24.43 -9.21
N ARG A 301 -18.02 23.48 -8.52
CA ARG A 301 -19.40 23.65 -8.03
C ARG A 301 -19.54 24.88 -7.13
N ALA A 302 -18.59 25.08 -6.22
CA ALA A 302 -18.57 26.23 -5.33
C ALA A 302 -18.34 27.55 -6.10
N LYS A 303 -17.45 27.57 -7.10
CA LYS A 303 -17.26 28.74 -7.98
C LYS A 303 -18.53 29.10 -8.75
N ALA A 304 -19.20 28.11 -9.35
CA ALA A 304 -20.43 28.31 -10.09
C ALA A 304 -21.58 28.83 -9.19
N ALA A 305 -21.69 28.33 -7.96
CA ALA A 305 -22.67 28.81 -6.99
C ALA A 305 -22.45 30.29 -6.64
N ARG A 306 -21.19 30.71 -6.39
CA ARG A 306 -20.85 32.11 -6.13
C ARG A 306 -21.14 33.01 -7.33
N HIS A 307 -20.85 32.56 -8.55
CA HIS A 307 -21.17 33.31 -9.76
C HIS A 307 -22.69 33.55 -9.89
N ARG A 308 -23.50 32.51 -9.69
CA ARG A 308 -24.97 32.65 -9.70
C ARG A 308 -25.50 33.57 -8.61
N GLN A 309 -24.90 33.55 -7.41
CA GLN A 309 -25.27 34.48 -6.33
C GLN A 309 -24.96 35.93 -6.70
N LYS A 310 -23.80 36.19 -7.32
CA LYS A 310 -23.45 37.54 -7.81
C LYS A 310 -24.42 38.03 -8.88
N LEU A 311 -24.73 37.20 -9.88
CA LEU A 311 -25.66 37.58 -10.95
C LEU A 311 -27.07 37.91 -10.43
N ARG A 312 -27.53 37.21 -9.39
CA ARG A 312 -28.81 37.52 -8.73
C ARG A 312 -28.74 38.85 -7.98
N ALA A 313 -27.66 39.08 -7.24
CA ALA A 313 -27.48 40.33 -6.48
C ALA A 313 -27.25 41.58 -7.36
N THR A 314 -26.94 41.41 -8.65
CA THR A 314 -26.83 42.51 -9.62
C THR A 314 -28.10 42.72 -10.45
N ALA A 315 -29.08 41.82 -10.34
CA ALA A 315 -30.35 41.89 -11.05
C ALA A 315 -31.48 42.48 -10.18
N ASP A 316 -31.24 42.57 -8.86
CA ASP A 316 -32.04 43.31 -7.88
C ASP A 316 -31.44 44.72 -7.68
#